data_AF-A0A2V9CTM6-F1
#
_entry.id   AF-A0A2V9CTM6-F1
#
_cell.length_a   1.000
_cell.length_b   1.000
_cell.length_c   1.000
_cell.angle_alpha   90.00
_cell.angle_beta   90.00
_cell.angle_gamma   90.00
#
_symmetry.space_group_name_H-M   'P 1'
#
loop_
_entity.id
_entity.type
_entity.pdbx_description
1 polymer ?
#
loop_
_entity_poly.entity_id
_entity_poly.type
_entity_poly.pdbx_seq_one_letter_code
_entity_poly.pdbx_strand_id
1 'polypeptide(L)' 'MKETTVIHYHIRWSDSKLDWEAFRTQQEAETQAKQLVLPNEKYTIEQFDGNCPRCGNGIKTKNTAV' A
#
# COMPACT_ATOMS: atom_id res chain seq x y z
N MET A 1 -9.10 12.60 -21.55
CA MET A 1 -8.76 12.89 -20.14
C MET A 1 -8.00 11.66 -19.67
N LYS A 2 -6.69 11.75 -19.43
CA LYS A 2 -5.92 10.58 -18.97
C LYS A 2 -6.18 10.46 -17.48
N GLU A 3 -7.08 9.57 -17.12
CA GLU A 3 -7.23 9.10 -15.76
C GLU A 3 -5.92 8.40 -15.42
N THR A 4 -5.00 9.13 -14.80
CA THR A 4 -3.71 8.58 -14.37
C THR A 4 -4.01 7.69 -13.18
N THR A 5 -4.40 6.45 -13.45
CA THR A 5 -4.52 5.40 -12.46
C THR A 5 -3.16 5.25 -11.80
N VAL A 6 -2.99 5.85 -10.62
CA VAL A 6 -1.73 5.75 -9.87
C VAL A 6 -1.64 4.31 -9.38
N ILE A 7 -0.80 3.54 -10.06
CA ILE A 7 -0.42 2.20 -9.64
C ILE A 7 0.18 2.33 -8.24
N HIS A 8 -0.32 1.53 -7.31
CA HIS A 8 0.16 1.47 -5.94
C HIS A 8 0.12 0.03 -5.44
N TYR A 9 0.72 -0.20 -4.28
CA TYR A 9 0.96 -1.53 -3.74
C TYR A 9 0.45 -1.58 -2.31
N HIS A 10 -0.18 -2.68 -1.94
CA HIS A 10 -0.67 -2.94 -0.59
C HIS A 10 0.05 -4.15 -0.02
N ILE A 11 0.38 -4.09 1.27
CA ILE A 11 0.91 -5.25 1.99
C ILE A 11 -0.26 -5.99 2.61
N ARG A 12 -0.49 -7.21 2.17
CA ARG A 12 -1.49 -8.12 2.70
C ARG A 12 -0.83 -9.17 3.58
N TRP A 13 -1.12 -9.08 4.87
CA TRP A 13 -0.66 -10.02 5.88
C TRP A 13 -1.59 -11.22 5.97
N SER A 14 -1.04 -12.43 6.18
CA SER A 14 -1.85 -13.65 6.28
C SER A 14 -2.70 -13.71 7.56
N ASP A 15 -2.18 -13.18 8.67
CA ASP A 15 -2.79 -13.31 10.00
C ASP A 15 -2.93 -11.96 10.74
N SER A 16 -2.24 -10.90 10.27
CA SER A 16 -2.28 -9.59 10.91
C SER A 16 -3.44 -8.71 10.45
N LYS A 17 -4.04 -8.01 11.41
CA LYS A 17 -4.95 -6.86 11.18
C LYS A 17 -4.20 -5.57 10.81
N LEU A 18 -2.94 -5.67 10.39
CA LEU A 18 -2.13 -4.51 10.02
C LEU A 18 -2.86 -3.73 8.93
N ASP A 19 -3.00 -2.42 9.16
CA ASP A 19 -3.76 -1.54 8.28
C ASP A 19 -3.11 -1.55 6.90
N TRP A 20 -3.93 -1.72 5.86
CA TRP A 20 -3.44 -1.83 4.50
C TRP A 20 -3.02 -0.43 4.04
N GLU A 21 -1.75 -0.13 4.26
CA GLU A 21 -1.13 1.09 3.77
C GLU A 21 -0.82 0.95 2.28
N ALA A 22 -1.11 2.02 1.54
CA ALA A 22 -0.86 2.11 0.12
C ALA A 22 0.53 2.71 -0.13
N PHE A 23 1.36 1.98 -0.86
CA PHE A 23 2.72 2.40 -1.24
C PHE A 23 2.76 2.73 -2.72
N ARG A 24 3.50 3.78 -3.10
CA ARG A 24 3.63 4.17 -4.51
C ARG A 24 4.50 3.20 -5.30
N THR A 25 5.43 2.53 -4.63
CA THR A 25 6.34 1.57 -5.25
C THR A 25 6.34 0.24 -4.52
N GLN A 26 6.60 -0.83 -5.27
CA GLN A 26 6.73 -2.17 -4.71
C GLN A 26 7.87 -2.23 -3.68
N GLN A 27 8.99 -1.55 -3.97
CA GLN A 27 10.15 -1.53 -3.08
C GLN A 27 9.86 -0.89 -1.72
N GLU A 28 9.07 0.19 -1.68
CA GLU A 28 8.61 0.79 -0.42
C GLU A 28 7.73 -0.18 0.37
N ALA A 29 6.77 -0.83 -0.30
CA ALA A 29 5.93 -1.86 0.33
C ALA A 29 6.77 -3.02 0.87
N GLU A 30 7.75 -3.51 0.12
CA GLU A 30 8.65 -4.58 0.56
C GLU A 30 9.51 -4.16 1.75
N THR A 31 10.03 -2.94 1.74
CA THR A 31 10.88 -2.44 2.82
C THR A 31 10.08 -2.35 4.12
N GLN A 32 8.86 -1.79 4.06
CA GLN A 32 7.98 -1.71 5.21
C GLN A 32 7.50 -3.09 5.67
N ALA A 33 7.14 -3.97 4.74
CA ALA A 33 6.78 -5.34 5.09
C ALA A 33 7.94 -6.06 5.80
N LYS A 34 9.18 -5.91 5.34
CA LYS A 34 10.35 -6.51 6.02
C LYS A 34 10.61 -5.94 7.41
N GLN A 35 10.22 -4.69 7.67
CA GLN A 35 10.36 -4.06 8.99
C GLN A 35 9.24 -4.48 9.96
N LEU A 36 8.04 -4.71 9.43
CA LEU A 36 6.85 -5.04 10.22
C LEU A 36 6.63 -6.55 10.37
N VAL A 37 7.20 -7.37 9.49
CA VAL A 37 7.00 -8.83 9.48
C VAL A 37 7.53 -9.46 10.76
N LEU A 38 6.64 -10.14 11.48
CA LEU A 38 7.02 -10.94 12.63
C LEU A 38 7.72 -12.23 12.19
N PRO A 39 8.62 -12.80 13.01
CA PRO A 39 9.24 -14.09 12.69
C PRO A 39 8.15 -15.17 12.57
N ASN A 40 8.10 -15.82 11.40
CA ASN A 40 7.08 -16.78 10.92
C ASN A 40 5.79 -16.20 10.34
N GLU A 41 5.67 -14.88 10.24
CA GLU A 41 4.56 -14.26 9.54
C GLU A 41 4.83 -14.22 8.03
N LYS A 42 3.77 -14.43 7.24
CA LYS A 42 3.83 -14.32 5.79
C LYS A 42 3.08 -13.07 5.36
N TYR A 43 3.68 -12.34 4.44
CA TYR A 43 3.05 -11.21 3.77
C TYR A 43 3.09 -11.42 2.26
N THR A 44 2.14 -10.81 1.59
CA THR A 44 2.04 -10.74 0.14
C THR A 44 1.88 -9.28 -0.26
N ILE A 45 2.45 -8.90 -1.40
CA ILE A 45 2.31 -7.54 -1.91
C ILE A 45 1.39 -7.61 -3.11
N GLU A 46 0.25 -6.95 -3.01
CA GLU A 46 -0.76 -6.88 -4.05
C GLU A 46 -0.64 -5.53 -4.76
N GLN A 47 -0.46 -5.56 -6.07
CA GLN A 47 -0.49 -4.37 -6.91
C GLN A 47 -1.94 -4.01 -7.21
N PHE A 48 -2.29 -2.75 -7.01
CA PHE A 48 -3.60 -2.20 -7.34
C PHE A 48 -3.44 -0.93 -8.17
N ASP A 49 -4.28 -0.82 -9.20
CA ASP A 49 -4.40 0.39 -10.01
C ASP A 49 -5.42 1.36 -9.38
N GLY A 50 -5.83 2.39 -10.13
CA GLY A 50 -6.78 3.41 -9.68
C GLY A 50 -8.16 2.88 -9.24
N ASN A 51 -8.43 1.58 -9.41
CA ASN A 51 -9.63 0.90 -8.94
C ASN A 51 -9.43 0.14 -7.61
N CYS A 52 -8.53 0.61 -6.74
CA CYS A 52 -8.41 0.02 -5.41
C CYS A 52 -9.64 0.40 -4.56
N PRO A 53 -10.44 -0.56 -4.06
CA PRO A 53 -11.63 -0.27 -3.26
C PRO A 53 -11.31 0.43 -1.93
N ARG A 54 -10.06 0.32 -1.45
CA ARG A 54 -9.55 1.03 -0.26
C ARG A 54 -9.06 2.45 -0.57
N CYS A 55 -8.39 2.64 -1.70
CA CYS A 55 -7.81 3.94 -2.07
C CYS A 55 -8.72 4.80 -2.96
N GLY A 56 -9.84 4.22 -3.43
CA GLY A 56 -10.75 4.75 -4.44
C GLY A 56 -11.50 6.03 -4.09
N ASN A 57 -11.11 6.76 -3.04
CA ASN A 57 -11.69 8.08 -2.78
C ASN A 57 -10.72 9.14 -2.26
N GLY A 58 -9.42 8.99 -2.52
CA GLY A 58 -8.50 10.10 -2.35
C GLY A 58 -7.12 9.64 -1.96
N ILE A 59 -6.21 9.64 -2.94
CA ILE A 59 -4.85 10.06 -2.67
C ILE A 59 -4.94 11.55 -2.28
N LYS A 60 -5.43 11.84 -1.07
CA LYS A 60 -5.15 13.12 -0.42
C LYS A 60 -3.69 13.04 -0.03
N THR A 61 -2.82 13.42 -0.96
CA THR A 61 -1.47 13.88 -0.63
C THR A 61 -1.62 14.79 0.59
N LYS A 62 -1.19 14.31 1.76
CA LYS A 62 -1.06 15.17 2.93
C LYS A 62 0.05 16.17 2.59
N ASN A 63 -0.32 17.32 2.04
CA ASN A 63 0.50 18.52 2.13
C ASN A 63 0.48 18.93 3.60
N THR A 64 1.41 18.42 4.40
CA THR A 64 1.74 19.06 5.66
C THR A 64 2.76 20.14 5.34
N ALA A 65 2.26 21.36 5.16
CA ALA A 65 3.05 22.56 5.25
C ALA A 65 3.49 22.74 6.71
N VAL A 66 4.80 22.85 6.94
CA VAL A 66 5.42 23.69 7.98
C VAL A 66 6.69 24.25 7.39
#